data_AF-A0A962SAC0-F1
#
_entry.id   AF-A0A962SAC0-F1
#
_cell.length_a   1.000
_cell.length_b   1.000
_cell.length_c   1.000
_cell.angle_alpha   90.00
_cell.angle_beta   90.00
_cell.angle_gamma   90.00
#
_symmetry.space_group_name_H-M   'P 1'
#
loop_
_entity.id
_entity.type
_entity.pdbx_description
1 polymer ?
#
loop_
_entity_poly.entity_id
_entity_poly.type
_entity_poly.pdbx_seq_one_letter_code
_entity_poly.pdbx_strand_id
1 'polypeptide(L)'
;MLSYSKLLGGDLFDSGSKIAVDDAGNTYLLSRSFSPSNTETNGIDMDCSQDCQSNVVVSKFSGDGSSLIWTVVLSGSGDEDGRSILVDQEGHAYIAGWTNSEDFPLIHAVDKSFDGLSEGFLTKIAADGTDLVFSSYVGNEDSEIITDLALDQDKNIYVAGRSSAPDYSETANNIGRQQISTNGFVRKFRADGKKQLYFRKLGGSDYDSIDAITVNRAGEVFAAGTTNSWDFPLESPLYGTIGGVGDAFVSRLSADGKTLLFSTYFGGQRAESAKAIALDSSGDLIIAGTTTSDDLPVMQAFDEKANGGPQDWDCFVSKINHDGSRLLYSSYLGGSKNDYLTSLYVDRDDAIYLGGYTLSDDFPLENPISAIIKGRSDLFISKLPADGSKLLYSTYFGGSGEESFADITADRAGSTYLTGLTYSDDLPVANTANLRTDVNQSAGDVFVSKLTNLINYTVPNNQWQVISLPYMPPDGATVEDIFADDFGYAYKKNWYIYQYNSETDLYSLLDFSDPLEQGTAYWILQNTGKPVSVDMPEGSYASAQQDPASCPDGKSCYTLPLKPAIAENRYHFLGNP
;
A
#
# COMPACT_ATOMS: atom_id res chain seq x y z
N MET A 1 1.52 -11.79 9.67
CA MET A 1 1.96 -11.04 10.87
C MET A 1 2.70 -9.78 10.45
N LEU A 2 2.99 -8.89 11.39
CA LEU A 2 3.80 -7.70 11.18
C LEU A 2 5.29 -8.08 11.16
N SER A 3 5.97 -7.96 10.01
CA SER A 3 7.41 -8.20 9.88
C SER A 3 8.22 -7.08 10.51
N TYR A 4 7.90 -5.84 10.14
CA TYR A 4 8.43 -4.64 10.78
C TYR A 4 7.42 -3.51 10.74
N SER A 5 7.54 -2.55 11.66
CA SER A 5 6.83 -1.28 11.59
C SER A 5 7.68 -0.14 12.13
N LYS A 6 7.80 0.92 11.32
CA LYS A 6 8.62 2.08 11.63
C LYS A 6 7.76 3.33 11.66
N LEU A 7 7.69 3.96 12.83
CA LEU A 7 7.14 5.30 13.00
C LEU A 7 8.18 6.34 12.55
N LEU A 8 7.73 7.29 11.72
CA LEU A 8 8.49 8.37 11.12
C LEU A 8 7.80 9.68 11.52
N GLY A 9 8.46 10.48 12.36
CA GLY A 9 7.91 11.73 12.89
C GLY A 9 8.96 12.83 13.00
N GLY A 10 8.50 14.05 13.28
CA GLY A 10 9.30 15.29 13.28
C GLY A 10 9.10 16.12 12.01
N ASP A 11 9.84 17.24 11.87
CA ASP A 11 9.69 18.31 10.85
C ASP A 11 9.67 17.88 9.36
N LEU A 12 9.78 16.59 9.05
CA LEU A 12 9.81 16.04 7.69
C LEU A 12 8.65 15.07 7.38
N PHE A 13 7.91 14.59 8.38
CA PHE A 13 6.95 13.48 8.23
C PHE A 13 5.63 13.78 8.95
N ASP A 14 4.98 14.87 8.56
CA ASP A 14 3.87 15.45 9.32
C ASP A 14 2.46 15.08 8.80
N SER A 15 2.29 14.75 7.51
CA SER A 15 1.00 14.26 6.96
C SER A 15 1.10 13.65 5.56
N GLY A 16 0.02 13.00 5.10
CA GLY A 16 -0.14 12.46 3.75
C GLY A 16 0.82 11.30 3.46
N SER A 17 0.34 10.12 3.05
CA SER A 17 1.28 9.05 2.72
C SER A 17 0.87 8.16 1.57
N LYS A 18 1.81 7.93 0.65
CA LYS A 18 1.74 6.91 -0.40
C LYS A 18 3.02 6.09 -0.42
N ILE A 19 2.91 4.82 -0.81
CA ILE A 19 4.02 3.87 -0.78
C ILE A 19 4.22 3.17 -2.12
N ALA A 20 5.48 3.09 -2.53
CA ALA A 20 5.93 2.24 -3.63
C ALA A 20 7.06 1.32 -3.16
N VAL A 21 7.25 0.19 -3.84
CA VAL A 21 8.28 -0.80 -3.50
C VAL A 21 9.03 -1.22 -4.76
N ASP A 22 10.36 -1.28 -4.68
CA ASP A 22 11.20 -1.77 -5.79
C ASP A 22 11.36 -3.30 -5.77
N ASP A 23 11.94 -3.86 -6.83
CA ASP A 23 12.16 -5.31 -6.96
C ASP A 23 13.09 -5.89 -5.87
N ALA A 24 13.88 -5.05 -5.19
CA ALA A 24 14.73 -5.43 -4.06
C ALA A 24 14.01 -5.31 -2.70
N GLY A 25 12.72 -4.97 -2.70
CA GLY A 25 11.89 -4.83 -1.52
C GLY A 25 12.08 -3.51 -0.77
N ASN A 26 12.89 -2.57 -1.28
CA ASN A 26 13.07 -1.25 -0.67
C ASN A 26 11.79 -0.45 -0.79
N THR A 27 11.41 0.23 0.28
CA THR A 27 10.19 1.05 0.32
C THR A 27 10.50 2.49 -0.02
N TYR A 28 9.62 3.11 -0.79
CA TYR A 28 9.63 4.52 -1.14
C TYR A 28 8.36 5.13 -0.57
N LEU A 29 8.56 6.09 0.33
CA LEU A 29 7.50 6.78 1.02
C LEU A 29 7.39 8.19 0.46
N LEU A 30 6.19 8.56 0.03
CA LEU A 30 5.82 9.93 -0.26
C LEU A 30 5.10 10.49 0.96
N SER A 31 5.63 11.54 1.57
CA SER A 31 5.06 12.23 2.71
C SER A 31 5.03 13.75 2.51
N ARG A 32 4.37 14.46 3.43
CA ARG A 32 4.37 15.91 3.51
C ARG A 32 5.06 16.37 4.79
N SER A 33 5.80 17.46 4.68
CA SER A 33 6.30 18.19 5.84
C SER A 33 5.70 19.57 5.94
N PHE A 34 5.65 20.14 7.15
CA PHE A 34 5.24 21.53 7.37
C PHE A 34 6.40 22.35 7.91
N SER A 35 6.67 23.47 7.26
CA SER A 35 7.62 24.47 7.73
C SER A 35 6.93 25.82 7.93
N PRO A 36 7.32 26.62 8.93
CA PRO A 36 6.84 28.01 9.05
C PRO A 36 7.14 28.78 7.76
N SER A 37 6.17 29.50 7.22
CA SER A 37 6.38 30.36 6.04
C SER A 37 7.39 31.48 6.35
N ASN A 38 8.25 31.80 5.39
CA ASN A 38 9.61 32.34 5.56
C ASN A 38 9.79 33.68 6.33
N THR A 39 10.83 33.69 7.19
CA THR A 39 11.77 34.80 7.51
C THR A 39 11.27 36.10 8.17
N GLU A 40 11.10 36.11 9.50
CA GLU A 40 11.58 37.17 10.43
C GLU A 40 10.98 36.97 11.83
N THR A 41 11.49 36.03 12.62
CA THR A 41 11.42 36.16 14.08
C THR A 41 12.67 35.58 14.73
N ASN A 42 13.45 36.46 15.37
CA ASN A 42 14.49 36.05 16.29
C ASN A 42 13.85 35.27 17.45
N GLY A 43 13.94 33.94 17.38
CA GLY A 43 13.81 33.06 18.52
C GLY A 43 12.42 32.43 18.69
N ILE A 44 12.43 31.10 18.58
CA ILE A 44 11.51 30.17 19.25
C ILE A 44 10.04 30.47 19.01
N ASP A 45 9.57 30.23 17.79
CA ASP A 45 8.18 29.80 17.61
C ASP A 45 8.17 28.62 16.63
N MET A 46 7.97 27.42 17.19
CA MET A 46 7.84 26.13 16.48
C MET A 46 6.36 25.70 16.43
N ASP A 47 5.42 26.61 16.71
CA ASP A 47 4.00 26.30 16.74
C ASP A 47 3.36 26.58 15.38
N CYS A 48 3.16 25.50 14.61
CA CYS A 48 2.58 25.45 13.27
C CYS A 48 1.06 25.76 13.23
N SER A 49 0.58 26.72 14.03
CA SER A 49 -0.84 26.86 14.33
C SER A 49 -1.64 27.71 13.33
N GLN A 50 -1.02 28.56 12.49
CA GLN A 50 -1.78 29.43 11.55
C GLN A 50 -1.18 29.70 10.15
N ASP A 51 0.13 29.60 9.89
CA ASP A 51 0.73 29.90 8.56
C ASP A 51 1.94 29.00 8.22
N CYS A 52 1.67 27.74 7.85
CA CYS A 52 2.70 26.77 7.44
C CYS A 52 2.67 26.52 5.94
N GLN A 53 3.86 26.47 5.34
CA GLN A 53 4.07 25.95 4.00
C GLN A 53 4.26 24.43 4.07
N SER A 54 3.56 23.73 3.19
CA SER A 54 3.72 22.29 3.02
C SER A 54 4.75 21.96 1.94
N ASN A 55 5.61 20.98 2.22
CA ASN A 55 6.60 20.47 1.25
C ASN A 55 6.34 18.99 0.95
N VAL A 56 6.74 18.54 -0.24
CA VAL A 56 6.75 17.10 -0.58
C VAL A 56 8.05 16.48 -0.12
N VAL A 57 7.98 15.38 0.62
CA VAL A 57 9.13 14.60 1.07
C VAL A 57 9.05 13.20 0.47
N VAL A 58 10.14 12.76 -0.17
CA VAL A 58 10.27 11.40 -0.71
C VAL A 58 11.43 10.72 -0.02
N SER A 59 11.17 9.59 0.64
CA SER A 59 12.19 8.85 1.38
C SER A 59 12.28 7.40 0.91
N LYS A 60 13.50 6.91 0.70
CA LYS A 60 13.75 5.49 0.39
C LYS A 60 14.33 4.78 1.61
N PHE A 61 13.75 3.66 2.00
CA PHE A 61 14.25 2.80 3.08
C PHE A 61 14.72 1.46 2.53
N SER A 62 15.66 0.82 3.22
CA SER A 62 16.07 -0.56 2.93
C SER A 62 14.90 -1.53 3.07
N GLY A 63 14.93 -2.65 2.35
CA GLY A 63 13.79 -3.59 2.32
C GLY A 63 13.46 -4.31 3.62
N ASP A 64 14.36 -4.26 4.60
CA ASP A 64 14.17 -4.67 5.99
C ASP A 64 13.67 -3.52 6.90
N GLY A 65 13.51 -2.31 6.36
CA GLY A 65 13.12 -1.10 7.09
C GLY A 65 14.20 -0.50 8.01
N SER A 66 15.37 -1.14 8.12
CA SER A 66 16.38 -0.79 9.12
C SER A 66 17.04 0.57 8.86
N SER A 67 17.22 0.94 7.59
CA SER A 67 18.02 2.09 7.18
C SER A 67 17.24 3.04 6.26
N LEU A 68 17.32 4.34 6.55
CA LEU A 68 16.94 5.39 5.59
C LEU A 68 18.10 5.55 4.59
N ILE A 69 17.86 5.25 3.32
CA ILE A 69 18.87 5.28 2.25
C ILE A 69 19.07 6.72 1.76
N TRP A 70 17.98 7.40 1.41
CA TRP A 70 18.00 8.80 1.02
C TRP A 70 16.64 9.47 1.23
N THR A 71 16.66 10.80 1.30
CA THR A 71 15.47 11.66 1.33
C THR A 71 15.67 12.80 0.34
N VAL A 72 14.62 13.11 -0.43
CA VAL A 72 14.52 14.26 -1.32
C VAL A 72 13.33 15.09 -0.89
N VAL A 73 13.52 16.41 -0.78
CA VAL A 73 12.44 17.37 -0.50
C VAL A 73 12.20 18.19 -1.76
N LEU A 74 10.94 18.25 -2.22
CA LEU A 74 10.48 19.13 -3.29
C LEU A 74 9.67 20.25 -2.64
N SER A 75 10.18 21.47 -2.73
CA SER A 75 9.65 22.64 -2.03
C SER A 75 9.75 23.89 -2.91
N GLY A 76 8.82 24.82 -2.76
CA GLY A 76 8.88 26.17 -3.32
C GLY A 76 8.49 27.24 -2.30
N SER A 77 8.01 28.38 -2.79
CA SER A 77 7.57 29.54 -2.00
C SER A 77 6.15 29.42 -1.45
N GLY A 78 5.45 28.34 -1.73
CA GLY A 78 4.08 28.05 -1.37
C GLY A 78 3.90 26.63 -0.82
N ASP A 79 2.71 26.08 -1.00
CA ASP A 79 2.31 24.72 -0.64
C ASP A 79 2.54 23.73 -1.77
N GLU A 80 3.09 22.59 -1.40
CA GLU A 80 3.29 21.41 -2.23
C GLU A 80 2.64 20.19 -1.60
N ASP A 81 2.00 19.38 -2.44
CA ASP A 81 1.36 18.16 -1.99
C ASP A 81 1.50 17.05 -3.02
N GLY A 82 2.17 15.97 -2.62
CA GLY A 82 2.36 14.77 -3.42
C GLY A 82 1.19 13.83 -3.24
N ARG A 83 0.58 13.40 -4.36
CA ARG A 83 -0.64 12.57 -4.35
C ARG A 83 -0.43 11.13 -4.80
N SER A 84 0.61 10.88 -5.59
CA SER A 84 0.91 9.53 -6.06
C SER A 84 2.42 9.35 -6.29
N ILE A 85 2.90 8.13 -6.06
CA ILE A 85 4.28 7.70 -6.24
C ILE A 85 4.30 6.33 -6.94
N LEU A 86 5.13 6.19 -7.98
CA LEU A 86 5.50 4.88 -8.54
C LEU A 86 7.02 4.77 -8.65
N VAL A 87 7.52 3.53 -8.72
CA VAL A 87 8.94 3.23 -8.90
C VAL A 87 9.12 2.29 -10.08
N ASP A 88 10.07 2.58 -10.96
CA ASP A 88 10.43 1.68 -12.07
C ASP A 88 11.46 0.62 -11.65
N GLN A 89 11.69 -0.36 -12.52
CA GLN A 89 12.62 -1.47 -12.28
C GLN A 89 14.08 -1.01 -12.11
N GLU A 90 14.44 0.18 -12.59
CA GLU A 90 15.75 0.79 -12.35
C GLU A 90 15.81 1.59 -11.04
N GLY A 91 14.71 1.68 -10.30
CA GLY A 91 14.63 2.34 -9.01
C GLY A 91 14.33 3.83 -9.07
N HIS A 92 13.98 4.40 -10.24
CA HIS A 92 13.58 5.80 -10.33
C HIS A 92 12.18 5.99 -9.74
N ALA A 93 12.01 7.02 -8.90
CA ALA A 93 10.71 7.38 -8.35
C ALA A 93 10.03 8.44 -9.22
N TYR A 94 8.73 8.25 -9.48
CA TYR A 94 7.86 9.17 -10.22
C TYR A 94 6.85 9.72 -9.22
N ILE A 95 6.83 11.04 -9.05
CA ILE A 95 5.98 11.73 -8.09
C ILE A 95 5.07 12.67 -8.86
N ALA A 96 3.79 12.66 -8.53
CA ALA A 96 2.86 13.64 -9.06
C ALA A 96 1.96 14.20 -7.95
N GLY A 97 1.53 15.43 -8.14
CA GLY A 97 0.79 16.18 -7.13
C GLY A 97 0.43 17.56 -7.62
N TRP A 98 0.28 18.50 -6.70
CA TRP A 98 0.04 19.91 -7.00
C TRP A 98 0.96 20.83 -6.18
N THR A 99 1.17 22.04 -6.70
CA THR A 99 1.95 23.09 -6.07
C THR A 99 1.35 24.45 -6.39
N ASN A 100 1.37 25.38 -5.45
CA ASN A 100 1.06 26.80 -5.73
C ASN A 100 2.32 27.69 -5.76
N SER A 101 3.50 27.07 -5.90
CA SER A 101 4.79 27.75 -6.00
C SER A 101 5.19 28.04 -7.43
N GLU A 102 5.42 29.30 -7.79
CA GLU A 102 6.03 29.72 -9.06
C GLU A 102 7.53 29.32 -9.18
N ASP A 103 8.18 29.02 -8.06
CA ASP A 103 9.59 28.67 -7.93
C ASP A 103 9.80 27.18 -7.57
N PHE A 104 8.83 26.32 -7.86
CA PHE A 104 8.94 24.86 -7.71
C PHE A 104 10.19 24.34 -8.47
N PRO A 105 10.91 23.31 -7.96
CA PRO A 105 12.20 22.90 -8.51
C PRO A 105 12.08 22.21 -9.88
N LEU A 106 12.02 23.00 -10.95
CA LEU A 106 11.90 22.53 -12.33
C LEU A 106 13.25 22.15 -12.94
N ILE A 107 13.32 20.95 -13.54
CA ILE A 107 14.51 20.44 -14.24
C ILE A 107 14.06 19.77 -15.54
N HIS A 108 14.67 20.13 -16.67
CA HIS A 108 14.29 19.58 -18.00
C HIS A 108 12.78 19.64 -18.31
N ALA A 109 12.10 20.63 -17.73
CA ALA A 109 10.65 20.73 -17.75
C ALA A 109 10.07 20.89 -19.17
N VAL A 110 8.91 20.26 -19.39
CA VAL A 110 8.09 20.47 -20.59
C VAL A 110 7.30 21.75 -20.46
N ASP A 111 6.77 21.97 -19.27
CA ASP A 111 6.07 23.18 -18.91
C ASP A 111 6.80 23.90 -17.78
N LYS A 112 6.96 25.21 -17.97
CA LYS A 112 7.64 26.12 -17.04
C LYS A 112 6.75 27.28 -16.64
N SER A 113 5.56 27.35 -17.22
CA SER A 113 4.63 28.41 -16.92
C SER A 113 3.82 28.02 -15.69
N PHE A 114 3.67 28.97 -14.79
CA PHE A 114 2.71 28.89 -13.69
C PHE A 114 1.58 29.84 -14.09
N ASP A 115 0.51 29.28 -14.65
CA ASP A 115 -0.54 30.04 -15.34
C ASP A 115 -1.89 30.00 -14.57
N GLY A 116 -2.03 29.11 -13.58
CA GLY A 116 -3.16 29.03 -12.65
C GLY A 116 -2.88 29.59 -11.24
N LEU A 117 -3.73 29.21 -10.27
CA LEU A 117 -3.48 29.46 -8.83
C LEU A 117 -2.82 28.27 -8.13
N SER A 118 -2.87 27.11 -8.77
CA SER A 118 -2.20 25.87 -8.40
C SER A 118 -1.92 25.09 -9.69
N GLU A 119 -0.72 24.56 -9.81
CA GLU A 119 -0.29 23.75 -10.94
C GLU A 119 -0.14 22.30 -10.50
N GLY A 120 -0.52 21.37 -11.38
CA GLY A 120 -0.06 20.00 -11.23
C GLY A 120 1.46 19.96 -11.38
N PHE A 121 2.14 19.02 -10.73
CA PHE A 121 3.55 18.76 -11.01
C PHE A 121 3.80 17.28 -11.31
N LEU A 122 4.82 17.02 -12.13
CA LEU A 122 5.34 15.68 -12.38
C LEU A 122 6.86 15.69 -12.28
N THR A 123 7.39 14.90 -11.36
CA THR A 123 8.81 14.81 -11.03
C THR A 123 9.29 13.38 -11.14
N LYS A 124 10.47 13.17 -11.75
CA LYS A 124 11.18 11.90 -11.75
C LYS A 124 12.51 12.06 -11.03
N ILE A 125 12.74 11.27 -9.98
CA ILE A 125 13.94 11.26 -9.14
C ILE A 125 14.85 10.11 -9.58
N ALA A 126 16.17 10.35 -9.58
CA ALA A 126 17.17 9.33 -9.82
C ALA A 126 17.12 8.22 -8.75
N ALA A 127 17.54 7.00 -9.09
CA ALA A 127 17.43 5.85 -8.19
C ALA A 127 18.26 5.98 -6.90
N ASP A 128 19.34 6.75 -6.95
CA ASP A 128 20.21 7.08 -5.83
C ASP A 128 19.76 8.34 -5.04
N GLY A 129 18.70 9.01 -5.49
CA GLY A 129 18.14 10.19 -4.84
C GLY A 129 18.99 11.45 -4.98
N THR A 130 20.06 11.46 -5.79
CA THR A 130 20.97 12.62 -5.84
C THR A 130 20.53 13.72 -6.78
N ASP A 131 19.70 13.39 -7.78
CA ASP A 131 19.28 14.32 -8.83
C ASP A 131 17.82 14.13 -9.23
N LEU A 132 17.19 15.21 -9.71
CA LEU A 132 15.96 15.14 -10.48
C LEU A 132 16.30 14.82 -11.94
N VAL A 133 15.77 13.71 -12.47
CA VAL A 133 15.88 13.37 -13.90
C VAL A 133 15.13 14.42 -14.73
N PHE A 134 13.91 14.72 -14.29
CA PHE A 134 13.13 15.88 -14.72
C PHE A 134 12.10 16.27 -13.65
N SER A 135 11.61 17.50 -13.73
CA SER A 135 10.52 18.06 -12.94
C SER A 135 9.86 19.16 -13.76
N SER A 136 8.54 19.11 -13.89
CA SER A 136 7.75 19.97 -14.76
C SER A 136 6.43 20.32 -14.08
N TYR A 137 5.93 21.54 -14.31
CA TYR A 137 4.50 21.79 -14.14
C TYR A 137 3.71 20.93 -15.13
N VAL A 138 2.46 20.72 -14.79
CA VAL A 138 1.46 19.97 -15.54
C VAL A 138 0.15 20.72 -15.41
N GLY A 139 -0.07 21.63 -16.35
CA GLY A 139 -1.31 22.38 -16.33
C GLY A 139 -1.57 23.20 -17.59
N ASN A 140 -2.31 24.29 -17.39
CA ASN A 140 -2.74 25.31 -18.33
C ASN A 140 -3.24 26.54 -17.51
N GLU A 141 -4.11 27.38 -18.07
CA GLU A 141 -4.63 28.58 -17.37
C GLU A 141 -5.60 28.24 -16.21
N ASP A 142 -6.03 26.98 -16.12
CA ASP A 142 -6.87 26.42 -15.04
C ASP A 142 -6.01 25.93 -13.85
N SER A 143 -6.61 25.83 -12.66
CA SER A 143 -5.96 25.18 -11.52
C SER A 143 -5.96 23.66 -11.71
N GLU A 144 -4.79 23.04 -11.65
CA GLU A 144 -4.62 21.60 -11.82
C GLU A 144 -4.23 20.88 -10.53
N ILE A 145 -4.97 19.81 -10.21
CA ILE A 145 -4.61 18.89 -9.14
C ILE A 145 -4.49 17.49 -9.72
N ILE A 146 -3.28 16.94 -9.71
CA ILE A 146 -3.05 15.54 -10.06
C ILE A 146 -3.37 14.68 -8.84
N THR A 147 -4.21 13.67 -9.03
CA THR A 147 -4.66 12.74 -8.00
C THR A 147 -3.90 11.42 -8.06
N ASP A 148 -3.56 10.96 -9.27
CA ASP A 148 -2.94 9.66 -9.45
C ASP A 148 -2.07 9.57 -10.73
N LEU A 149 -1.17 8.58 -10.76
CA LEU A 149 -0.23 8.34 -11.84
C LEU A 149 -0.12 6.85 -12.19
N ALA A 150 0.12 6.56 -13.48
CA ALA A 150 0.32 5.21 -13.98
C ALA A 150 1.46 5.16 -15.02
N LEU A 151 2.11 4.00 -15.15
CA LEU A 151 3.16 3.75 -16.15
C LEU A 151 2.73 2.62 -17.08
N ASP A 152 2.98 2.77 -18.39
CA ASP A 152 2.91 1.63 -19.31
C ASP A 152 4.24 0.88 -19.39
N GLN A 153 4.28 -0.22 -20.15
CA GLN A 153 5.47 -1.06 -20.32
C GLN A 153 6.68 -0.32 -20.94
N ASP A 154 6.41 0.74 -21.71
CA ASP A 154 7.43 1.60 -22.31
C ASP A 154 7.82 2.75 -21.36
N LYS A 155 7.27 2.74 -20.14
CA LYS A 155 7.40 3.75 -19.08
C LYS A 155 6.87 5.12 -19.48
N ASN A 156 5.98 5.19 -20.48
CA ASN A 156 5.23 6.43 -20.68
C ASN A 156 4.39 6.69 -19.44
N ILE A 157 4.29 7.96 -19.10
CA ILE A 157 3.74 8.41 -17.83
C ILE A 157 2.35 8.93 -18.08
N TYR A 158 1.38 8.43 -17.34
CA TYR A 158 0.00 8.88 -17.37
C TYR A 158 -0.27 9.55 -16.03
N VAL A 159 -0.88 10.72 -16.07
CA VAL A 159 -1.37 11.40 -14.88
C VAL A 159 -2.84 11.70 -15.06
N ALA A 160 -3.59 11.57 -13.99
CA ALA A 160 -4.99 11.93 -13.94
C ALA A 160 -5.28 12.86 -12.77
N GLY A 161 -6.37 13.59 -12.87
CA GLY A 161 -6.72 14.56 -11.85
C GLY A 161 -7.93 15.37 -12.24
N ARG A 162 -8.02 16.55 -11.65
CA ARG A 162 -9.06 17.54 -11.90
C ARG A 162 -8.48 18.88 -12.29
N SER A 163 -9.19 19.57 -13.16
CA SER A 163 -8.88 20.88 -13.71
C SER A 163 -10.07 21.79 -13.45
N SER A 164 -9.86 22.87 -12.69
CA SER A 164 -10.88 23.84 -12.29
C SER A 164 -10.52 25.22 -12.82
N ALA A 165 -11.52 26.01 -13.22
CA ALA A 165 -11.29 27.41 -13.53
C ALA A 165 -10.59 28.09 -12.33
N PRO A 166 -9.61 28.98 -12.53
CA PRO A 166 -8.79 29.48 -11.44
C PRO A 166 -9.68 30.23 -10.43
N ASP A 167 -9.77 29.71 -9.20
CA ASP A 167 -10.52 30.30 -8.07
C ASP A 167 -9.64 30.46 -6.83
N TYR A 168 -9.62 31.68 -6.27
CA TYR A 168 -8.88 32.06 -5.06
C TYR A 168 -9.33 31.29 -3.81
N SER A 169 -10.43 30.53 -3.88
CA SER A 169 -10.94 29.73 -2.76
C SER A 169 -10.17 28.43 -2.51
N GLU A 170 -9.39 27.91 -3.47
CA GLU A 170 -8.69 26.63 -3.28
C GLU A 170 -7.47 26.72 -2.35
N THR A 171 -6.93 27.93 -2.11
CA THR A 171 -5.81 28.17 -1.19
C THR A 171 -6.23 28.49 0.25
N ALA A 172 -7.53 28.44 0.57
CA ALA A 172 -8.04 28.69 1.91
C ALA A 172 -9.21 27.75 2.24
N ASN A 173 -9.31 27.28 3.48
CA ASN A 173 -10.45 26.52 4.03
C ASN A 173 -11.81 27.29 4.03
N ASN A 174 -12.07 28.17 3.06
CA ASN A 174 -13.26 29.02 2.99
C ASN A 174 -14.30 28.47 2.02
N ILE A 175 -15.35 27.90 2.60
CA ILE A 175 -16.57 27.43 1.94
C ILE A 175 -17.35 28.65 1.41
N GLY A 176 -17.09 29.02 0.16
CA GLY A 176 -17.89 29.96 -0.62
C GLY A 176 -18.09 29.41 -2.03
N ARG A 177 -19.08 28.53 -2.22
CA ARG A 177 -19.39 27.89 -3.51
C ARG A 177 -19.67 28.95 -4.59
N GLN A 178 -18.68 29.35 -5.38
CA GLN A 178 -18.93 29.65 -6.78
C GLN A 178 -18.89 28.34 -7.54
N GLN A 179 -19.92 28.05 -8.33
CA GLN A 179 -19.90 26.89 -9.22
C GLN A 179 -18.90 27.16 -10.35
N ILE A 180 -17.65 26.79 -10.11
CA ILE A 180 -16.66 26.59 -11.17
C ILE A 180 -16.82 25.14 -11.65
N SER A 181 -17.03 24.96 -12.96
CA SER A 181 -17.05 23.62 -13.56
C SER A 181 -15.65 23.01 -13.40
N THR A 182 -15.55 21.97 -12.56
CA THR A 182 -14.32 21.22 -12.36
C THR A 182 -14.42 19.95 -13.18
N ASN A 183 -13.41 19.64 -13.98
CA ASN A 183 -13.47 18.48 -14.86
C ASN A 183 -12.28 17.55 -14.63
N GLY A 184 -12.53 16.25 -14.76
CA GLY A 184 -11.47 15.27 -14.79
C GLY A 184 -10.57 15.46 -16.02
N PHE A 185 -9.30 15.09 -15.91
CA PHE A 185 -8.41 15.00 -17.05
C PHE A 185 -7.46 13.81 -17.00
N VAL A 186 -6.99 13.40 -18.17
CA VAL A 186 -5.87 12.47 -18.34
C VAL A 186 -4.82 13.12 -19.25
N ARG A 187 -3.56 13.10 -18.84
CA ARG A 187 -2.41 13.47 -19.67
C ARG A 187 -1.46 12.29 -19.80
N LYS A 188 -0.88 12.12 -20.99
CA LYS A 188 0.17 11.14 -21.25
C LYS A 188 1.45 11.86 -21.64
N PHE A 189 2.58 11.46 -21.08
CA PHE A 189 3.92 11.95 -21.37
C PHE A 189 4.81 10.81 -21.87
N ARG A 190 5.82 11.14 -22.67
CA ARG A 190 6.91 10.20 -22.98
C ARG A 190 7.64 9.82 -21.69
N ALA A 191 8.26 8.63 -21.68
CA ALA A 191 9.06 8.14 -20.55
C ALA A 191 10.21 9.06 -20.12
N ASP A 192 10.74 9.88 -21.04
CA ASP A 192 11.76 10.88 -20.74
C ASP A 192 11.20 12.14 -20.08
N GLY A 193 9.88 12.26 -19.94
CA GLY A 193 9.19 13.43 -19.41
C GLY A 193 9.18 14.62 -20.36
N LYS A 194 9.84 14.56 -21.53
CA LYS A 194 10.13 15.73 -22.39
C LYS A 194 9.05 16.09 -23.40
N LYS A 195 7.93 15.37 -23.41
CA LYS A 195 6.81 15.67 -24.31
C LYS A 195 5.51 15.12 -23.77
N GLN A 196 4.50 15.97 -23.68
CA GLN A 196 3.10 15.55 -23.59
C GLN A 196 2.66 14.96 -24.93
N LEU A 197 2.20 13.71 -24.91
CA LEU A 197 1.70 12.98 -26.07
C LEU A 197 0.23 13.29 -26.34
N TYR A 198 -0.60 13.39 -25.29
CA TYR A 198 -1.98 13.87 -25.39
C TYR A 198 -2.48 14.43 -24.06
N PHE A 199 -3.59 15.18 -24.15
CA PHE A 199 -4.45 15.59 -23.05
C PHE A 199 -5.90 15.22 -23.41
N ARG A 200 -6.64 14.69 -22.44
CA ARG A 200 -8.05 14.36 -22.57
C ARG A 200 -8.82 14.87 -21.36
N LYS A 201 -9.69 15.85 -21.57
CA LYS A 201 -10.72 16.25 -20.62
C LYS A 201 -11.83 15.18 -20.56
N LEU A 202 -12.28 14.88 -19.35
CA LEU A 202 -13.34 13.92 -19.04
C LEU A 202 -14.22 14.48 -17.92
N GLY A 203 -15.34 15.06 -18.31
CA GLY A 203 -16.30 15.72 -17.41
C GLY A 203 -17.47 16.29 -18.19
N GLY A 204 -18.52 16.66 -17.45
CA GLY A 204 -19.74 17.29 -17.93
C GLY A 204 -19.89 18.72 -17.37
N SER A 205 -21.12 19.08 -17.03
CA SER A 205 -21.49 20.45 -16.65
C SER A 205 -21.21 20.80 -15.17
N ASP A 206 -21.05 19.82 -14.29
CA ASP A 206 -20.83 20.01 -12.85
C ASP A 206 -19.42 19.52 -12.42
N TYR A 207 -19.23 19.18 -11.15
CA TYR A 207 -17.97 18.68 -10.61
C TYR A 207 -17.67 17.26 -11.08
N ASP A 208 -16.50 17.07 -11.68
CA ASP A 208 -15.94 15.78 -12.05
C ASP A 208 -14.47 15.70 -11.65
N SER A 209 -14.08 14.59 -11.02
CA SER A 209 -12.70 14.31 -10.61
C SER A 209 -12.36 12.88 -10.98
N ILE A 210 -11.23 12.67 -11.64
CA ILE A 210 -10.62 11.33 -11.72
C ILE A 210 -9.78 11.18 -10.46
N ASP A 211 -10.10 10.20 -9.63
CA ASP A 211 -9.42 9.97 -8.35
C ASP A 211 -8.38 8.83 -8.47
N ALA A 212 -8.53 7.94 -9.45
CA ALA A 212 -7.59 6.84 -9.69
C ALA A 212 -7.48 6.47 -11.19
N ILE A 213 -6.28 6.05 -11.60
CA ILE A 213 -5.97 5.66 -12.99
C ILE A 213 -5.14 4.39 -13.05
N THR A 214 -5.41 3.54 -14.04
CA THR A 214 -4.52 2.43 -14.40
C THR A 214 -4.45 2.27 -15.91
N VAL A 215 -3.42 1.57 -16.40
CA VAL A 215 -3.19 1.35 -17.83
C VAL A 215 -2.89 -0.10 -18.12
N ASN A 216 -3.43 -0.62 -19.21
CA ASN A 216 -3.13 -1.98 -19.65
C ASN A 216 -1.89 -2.02 -20.56
N ARG A 217 -1.46 -3.23 -20.95
CA ARG A 217 -0.31 -3.43 -21.86
C ARG A 217 -0.51 -2.87 -23.26
N ALA A 218 -1.75 -2.64 -23.70
CA ALA A 218 -2.04 -1.97 -24.97
C ALA A 218 -1.93 -0.43 -24.86
N GLY A 219 -1.76 0.10 -23.65
CA GLY A 219 -1.72 1.53 -23.35
C GLY A 219 -3.10 2.17 -23.22
N GLU A 220 -4.17 1.38 -23.19
CA GLU A 220 -5.52 1.89 -22.90
C GLU A 220 -5.60 2.33 -21.44
N VAL A 221 -6.29 3.45 -21.22
CA VAL A 221 -6.41 4.07 -19.90
C VAL A 221 -7.75 3.71 -19.28
N PHE A 222 -7.73 3.32 -18.02
CA PHE A 222 -8.89 3.07 -17.19
C PHE A 222 -8.88 4.11 -16.07
N ALA A 223 -9.93 4.92 -16.00
CA ALA A 223 -10.07 6.02 -15.05
C ALA A 223 -11.33 5.83 -14.22
N ALA A 224 -11.23 6.07 -12.92
CA ALA A 224 -12.36 6.06 -12.00
C ALA A 224 -12.33 7.29 -11.10
N GLY A 225 -13.51 7.71 -10.62
CA GLY A 225 -13.62 8.86 -9.75
C GLY A 225 -15.06 9.21 -9.42
N THR A 226 -15.32 10.51 -9.21
CA THR A 226 -16.65 11.05 -8.88
C THR A 226 -17.14 12.01 -9.94
N THR A 227 -18.43 11.94 -10.24
CA THR A 227 -19.13 12.89 -11.11
C THR A 227 -20.45 13.33 -10.48
N ASN A 228 -20.68 14.64 -10.46
CA ASN A 228 -21.98 15.24 -10.17
C ASN A 228 -22.72 15.62 -11.46
N SER A 229 -22.11 15.36 -12.61
CA SER A 229 -22.60 15.76 -13.93
C SER A 229 -23.61 14.75 -14.45
N TRP A 230 -24.85 15.17 -14.66
CA TRP A 230 -25.88 14.34 -15.33
C TRP A 230 -25.59 14.10 -16.81
N ASP A 231 -24.73 14.94 -17.41
CA ASP A 231 -24.27 14.91 -18.79
C ASP A 231 -22.81 14.43 -18.92
N PHE A 232 -22.31 13.67 -17.94
CA PHE A 232 -20.99 13.04 -18.03
C PHE A 232 -20.84 12.24 -19.34
N PRO A 233 -19.69 12.29 -20.02
CA PRO A 233 -19.50 11.60 -21.28
C PRO A 233 -19.59 10.07 -21.09
N LEU A 234 -20.66 9.47 -21.62
CA LEU A 234 -20.90 8.02 -21.60
C LEU A 234 -20.60 7.38 -22.96
N GLU A 235 -20.18 6.12 -22.93
CA GLU A 235 -20.05 5.27 -24.11
C GLU A 235 -20.36 3.83 -23.70
N SER A 236 -21.35 3.20 -24.34
CA SER A 236 -21.80 1.84 -24.02
C SER A 236 -21.97 1.58 -22.50
N PRO A 237 -22.71 2.44 -21.76
CA PRO A 237 -22.77 2.39 -20.30
C PRO A 237 -23.50 1.15 -19.76
N LEU A 238 -23.03 0.65 -18.61
CA LEU A 238 -23.80 -0.28 -17.77
C LEU A 238 -24.98 0.42 -17.11
N TYR A 239 -24.71 1.62 -16.57
CA TYR A 239 -25.64 2.48 -15.90
C TYR A 239 -25.56 3.86 -16.55
N GLY A 240 -26.65 4.24 -17.23
CA GLY A 240 -26.71 5.42 -18.09
C GLY A 240 -27.22 6.70 -17.43
N THR A 241 -27.50 6.66 -16.13
CA THR A 241 -28.07 7.77 -15.38
C THR A 241 -27.38 7.89 -14.03
N ILE A 242 -27.10 9.12 -13.61
CA ILE A 242 -26.69 9.43 -12.24
C ILE A 242 -27.85 9.11 -11.28
N GLY A 243 -27.56 8.39 -10.20
CA GLY A 243 -28.56 7.94 -9.23
C GLY A 243 -28.86 8.96 -8.15
N GLY A 244 -27.86 9.76 -7.73
CA GLY A 244 -28.00 10.71 -6.63
C GLY A 244 -27.37 12.08 -6.88
N VAL A 245 -26.73 12.63 -5.84
CA VAL A 245 -26.08 13.96 -5.89
C VAL A 245 -24.67 13.92 -6.49
N GLY A 246 -24.10 12.73 -6.59
CA GLY A 246 -22.79 12.45 -7.18
C GLY A 246 -22.55 10.95 -7.18
N ASP A 247 -22.29 10.38 -8.35
CA ASP A 247 -22.02 8.95 -8.48
C ASP A 247 -20.53 8.72 -8.72
N ALA A 248 -20.07 7.49 -8.44
CA ALA A 248 -18.81 7.06 -9.00
C ALA A 248 -18.95 6.90 -10.52
N PHE A 249 -17.85 7.02 -11.25
CA PHE A 249 -17.81 6.64 -12.67
C PHE A 249 -16.61 5.76 -12.97
N VAL A 250 -16.71 5.05 -14.09
CA VAL A 250 -15.59 4.33 -14.70
C VAL A 250 -15.55 4.64 -16.17
N SER A 251 -14.37 4.93 -16.71
CA SER A 251 -14.14 5.24 -18.11
C SER A 251 -12.92 4.49 -18.66
N ARG A 252 -13.00 4.06 -19.92
CA ARG A 252 -11.88 3.49 -20.66
C ARG A 252 -11.58 4.33 -21.90
N LEU A 253 -10.34 4.77 -22.06
CA LEU A 253 -9.87 5.52 -23.22
C LEU A 253 -8.95 4.65 -24.10
N SER A 254 -8.98 4.89 -25.41
CA SER A 254 -8.00 4.33 -26.34
C SER A 254 -6.59 4.76 -25.99
N ALA A 255 -5.58 3.99 -26.43
CA ALA A 255 -4.18 4.26 -26.11
C ALA A 255 -3.62 5.60 -26.63
N ASP A 256 -4.30 6.21 -27.60
CA ASP A 256 -4.00 7.55 -28.11
C ASP A 256 -4.84 8.66 -27.44
N GLY A 257 -5.70 8.32 -26.48
CA GLY A 257 -6.55 9.23 -25.71
C GLY A 257 -7.73 9.83 -26.48
N LYS A 258 -7.95 9.43 -27.74
CA LYS A 258 -8.93 10.08 -28.62
C LYS A 258 -10.34 9.51 -28.51
N THR A 259 -10.45 8.21 -28.24
CA THR A 259 -11.73 7.52 -28.22
C THR A 259 -12.08 7.12 -26.80
N LEU A 260 -13.28 7.50 -26.35
CA LEU A 260 -13.90 6.89 -25.19
C LEU A 260 -14.43 5.53 -25.64
N LEU A 261 -13.92 4.45 -25.09
CA LEU A 261 -14.24 3.07 -25.46
C LEU A 261 -15.34 2.47 -24.58
N PHE A 262 -15.48 2.99 -23.37
CA PHE A 262 -16.49 2.61 -22.39
C PHE A 262 -16.57 3.74 -21.36
N SER A 263 -17.77 4.07 -20.90
CA SER A 263 -17.97 4.94 -19.75
C SER A 263 -19.35 4.73 -19.14
N THR A 264 -19.40 4.60 -17.82
CA THR A 264 -20.62 4.34 -17.05
C THR A 264 -20.61 5.13 -15.75
N TYR A 265 -21.80 5.50 -15.27
CA TYR A 265 -21.98 5.79 -13.85
C TYR A 265 -21.94 4.48 -13.05
N PHE A 266 -21.70 4.58 -11.75
CA PHE A 266 -21.80 3.49 -10.80
C PHE A 266 -22.19 4.07 -9.43
N GLY A 267 -23.40 3.78 -8.98
CA GLY A 267 -23.93 4.43 -7.78
C GLY A 267 -25.37 4.07 -7.44
N GLY A 268 -25.83 4.61 -6.33
CA GLY A 268 -27.17 4.49 -5.80
C GLY A 268 -27.86 5.86 -5.72
N GLN A 269 -28.84 6.02 -4.84
CA GLN A 269 -29.63 7.26 -4.72
C GLN A 269 -28.91 8.41 -4.00
N ARG A 270 -27.72 8.18 -3.43
CA ARG A 270 -26.99 9.15 -2.60
C ARG A 270 -25.67 9.58 -3.22
N ALA A 271 -24.56 9.39 -2.52
CA ALA A 271 -23.25 9.88 -2.94
C ALA A 271 -22.23 8.74 -2.95
N GLU A 272 -21.54 8.59 -4.08
CA GLU A 272 -20.49 7.61 -4.30
C GLU A 272 -19.22 8.23 -4.86
N SER A 273 -18.09 7.60 -4.53
CA SER A 273 -16.79 7.96 -5.07
C SER A 273 -15.93 6.72 -5.27
N ALA A 274 -15.51 6.46 -6.49
CA ALA A 274 -14.50 5.42 -6.75
C ALA A 274 -13.12 6.01 -6.45
N LYS A 275 -12.50 5.54 -5.36
CA LYS A 275 -11.21 6.02 -4.86
C LYS A 275 -10.03 5.26 -5.41
N ALA A 276 -10.26 4.07 -5.96
CA ALA A 276 -9.19 3.25 -6.51
C ALA A 276 -9.70 2.36 -7.65
N ILE A 277 -8.80 2.07 -8.60
CA ILE A 277 -9.03 1.18 -9.74
C ILE A 277 -7.81 0.30 -10.00
N ALA A 278 -8.04 -0.98 -10.29
CA ALA A 278 -7.02 -1.92 -10.70
C ALA A 278 -7.56 -2.84 -11.80
N LEU A 279 -6.65 -3.54 -12.49
CA LEU A 279 -6.98 -4.60 -13.43
C LEU A 279 -6.51 -5.94 -12.88
N ASP A 280 -7.32 -6.98 -13.06
CA ASP A 280 -6.87 -8.35 -12.84
C ASP A 280 -6.09 -8.90 -14.05
N SER A 281 -5.60 -10.13 -13.93
CA SER A 281 -4.85 -10.83 -14.98
C SER A 281 -5.66 -11.08 -16.25
N SER A 282 -6.99 -11.09 -16.17
CA SER A 282 -7.92 -11.21 -17.29
C SER A 282 -8.23 -9.86 -17.95
N GLY A 283 -7.82 -8.75 -17.34
CA GLY A 283 -8.11 -7.38 -17.75
C GLY A 283 -9.46 -6.87 -17.25
N ASP A 284 -10.16 -7.61 -16.40
CA ASP A 284 -11.39 -7.13 -15.76
C ASP A 284 -11.05 -6.00 -14.79
N LEU A 285 -11.96 -5.02 -14.70
CA LEU A 285 -11.79 -3.82 -13.90
C LEU A 285 -12.26 -4.09 -12.49
N ILE A 286 -11.43 -3.79 -11.50
CA ILE A 286 -11.82 -3.79 -10.09
C ILE A 286 -11.80 -2.34 -9.63
N ILE A 287 -12.94 -1.85 -9.17
CA ILE A 287 -13.09 -0.52 -8.58
C ILE A 287 -13.44 -0.66 -7.11
N ALA A 288 -12.92 0.25 -6.31
CA ALA A 288 -13.25 0.34 -4.90
C ALA A 288 -13.42 1.80 -4.51
N GLY A 289 -14.28 2.05 -3.52
CA GLY A 289 -14.66 3.40 -3.18
C GLY A 289 -15.49 3.49 -1.92
N THR A 290 -16.09 4.66 -1.72
CA THR A 290 -16.97 4.95 -0.59
C THR A 290 -18.37 5.34 -1.07
N THR A 291 -19.38 5.01 -0.28
CA THR A 291 -20.79 5.23 -0.59
C THR A 291 -21.56 5.64 0.65
N THR A 292 -22.60 6.45 0.48
CA THR A 292 -23.65 6.66 1.51
C THR A 292 -24.97 5.98 1.12
N SER A 293 -25.03 5.37 -0.07
CA SER A 293 -26.22 4.74 -0.60
C SER A 293 -26.45 3.36 0.00
N ASP A 294 -27.71 3.05 0.31
CA ASP A 294 -28.18 1.73 0.74
C ASP A 294 -28.72 0.88 -0.42
N ASP A 295 -28.56 1.36 -1.66
CA ASP A 295 -29.10 0.77 -2.88
C ASP A 295 -28.10 0.70 -4.05
N LEU A 296 -26.81 0.47 -3.75
CA LEU A 296 -25.80 0.23 -4.79
C LEU A 296 -26.20 -0.95 -5.68
N PRO A 297 -25.74 -0.98 -6.95
CA PRO A 297 -25.87 -2.16 -7.78
C PRO A 297 -25.03 -3.31 -7.20
N VAL A 298 -25.66 -4.18 -6.41
CA VAL A 298 -25.04 -5.37 -5.80
C VAL A 298 -25.15 -6.58 -6.72
N MET A 299 -24.11 -7.42 -6.73
CA MET A 299 -24.06 -8.64 -7.52
C MET A 299 -23.12 -9.64 -6.86
N GLN A 300 -23.58 -10.87 -6.60
CA GLN A 300 -22.76 -11.91 -5.95
C GLN A 300 -22.01 -11.40 -4.70
N ALA A 301 -22.67 -10.54 -3.93
CA ALA A 301 -22.05 -9.81 -2.83
C ALA A 301 -21.77 -10.72 -1.64
N PHE A 302 -20.67 -10.47 -0.94
CA PHE A 302 -20.48 -11.02 0.41
C PHE A 302 -21.24 -10.20 1.46
N ASP A 303 -21.49 -8.92 1.17
CA ASP A 303 -22.38 -8.03 1.92
C ASP A 303 -23.33 -7.30 0.97
N GLU A 304 -24.63 -7.59 1.12
CA GLU A 304 -25.69 -7.10 0.24
C GLU A 304 -26.22 -5.72 0.64
N LYS A 305 -25.81 -5.17 1.80
CA LYS A 305 -26.38 -3.93 2.33
C LYS A 305 -25.32 -3.03 2.94
N ALA A 306 -25.60 -1.73 2.93
CA ALA A 306 -24.90 -0.78 3.80
C ALA A 306 -25.21 -1.11 5.28
N ASN A 307 -24.18 -1.02 6.11
CA ASN A 307 -24.24 -1.21 7.56
C ASN A 307 -24.24 0.13 8.31
N GLY A 308 -23.74 1.20 7.69
CA GLY A 308 -23.84 2.57 8.19
C GLY A 308 -25.26 3.16 8.12
N GLY A 309 -25.49 4.27 8.83
CA GLY A 309 -26.70 5.07 8.69
C GLY A 309 -26.75 5.86 7.38
N PRO A 310 -27.87 6.54 7.06
CA PRO A 310 -28.05 7.25 5.77
C PRO A 310 -27.08 8.41 5.48
N GLN A 311 -26.26 8.80 6.44
CA GLN A 311 -25.24 9.84 6.32
C GLN A 311 -23.83 9.30 6.64
N ASP A 312 -23.74 8.02 7.01
CA ASP A 312 -22.48 7.37 7.26
C ASP A 312 -21.96 6.79 5.95
N TRP A 313 -20.64 6.87 5.78
CA TRP A 313 -19.95 6.33 4.62
C TRP A 313 -19.60 4.88 4.88
N ASP A 314 -19.95 3.99 3.95
CA ASP A 314 -19.42 2.63 3.87
C ASP A 314 -18.48 2.53 2.69
N CYS A 315 -17.61 1.52 2.66
CA CYS A 315 -16.84 1.19 1.47
C CYS A 315 -17.65 0.29 0.53
N PHE A 316 -17.25 0.26 -0.74
CA PHE A 316 -17.70 -0.74 -1.71
C PHE A 316 -16.53 -1.26 -2.53
N VAL A 317 -16.71 -2.47 -3.06
CA VAL A 317 -15.81 -3.07 -4.04
C VAL A 317 -16.64 -3.71 -5.16
N SER A 318 -16.24 -3.48 -6.40
CA SER A 318 -16.98 -3.97 -7.56
C SER A 318 -16.04 -4.39 -8.68
N LYS A 319 -16.41 -5.46 -9.38
CA LYS A 319 -15.69 -5.95 -10.54
C LYS A 319 -16.55 -5.92 -11.77
N ILE A 320 -16.07 -5.25 -12.81
CA ILE A 320 -16.71 -5.11 -14.11
C ILE A 320 -15.84 -5.86 -15.12
N ASN A 321 -16.46 -6.62 -16.02
CA ASN A 321 -15.69 -7.35 -17.02
C ASN A 321 -14.92 -6.41 -17.97
N HIS A 322 -13.87 -6.92 -18.60
CA HIS A 322 -12.91 -6.15 -19.38
C HIS A 322 -13.53 -5.23 -20.46
N ASP A 323 -14.64 -5.64 -21.09
CA ASP A 323 -15.31 -4.84 -22.12
C ASP A 323 -16.31 -3.81 -21.56
N GLY A 324 -16.55 -3.81 -20.24
CA GLY A 324 -17.49 -2.92 -19.58
C GLY A 324 -18.95 -3.34 -19.69
N SER A 325 -19.29 -4.51 -20.27
CA SER A 325 -20.69 -4.89 -20.54
C SER A 325 -21.42 -5.57 -19.39
N ARG A 326 -20.72 -5.97 -18.32
CA ARG A 326 -21.34 -6.67 -17.19
C ARG A 326 -20.62 -6.45 -15.85
N LEU A 327 -21.41 -6.17 -14.82
CA LEU A 327 -21.00 -6.28 -13.43
C LEU A 327 -20.85 -7.77 -13.03
N LEU A 328 -19.66 -8.19 -12.64
CA LEU A 328 -19.32 -9.55 -12.25
C LEU A 328 -19.60 -9.79 -10.76
N TYR A 329 -19.13 -8.88 -9.91
CA TYR A 329 -19.54 -8.81 -8.51
C TYR A 329 -19.56 -7.35 -8.02
N SER A 330 -20.30 -7.09 -6.96
CA SER A 330 -20.32 -5.82 -6.24
C SER A 330 -20.85 -6.04 -4.83
N SER A 331 -20.12 -5.54 -3.84
CA SER A 331 -20.39 -5.74 -2.42
C SER A 331 -20.11 -4.47 -1.63
N TYR A 332 -20.89 -4.28 -0.57
CA TYR A 332 -20.55 -3.34 0.50
C TYR A 332 -19.39 -3.88 1.35
N LEU A 333 -18.74 -2.98 2.07
CA LEU A 333 -17.75 -3.28 3.11
C LEU A 333 -17.74 -2.14 4.14
N GLY A 334 -18.27 -2.39 5.34
CA GLY A 334 -18.31 -1.38 6.39
C GLY A 334 -19.04 -1.88 7.64
N GLY A 335 -18.92 -1.16 8.74
CA GLY A 335 -19.64 -1.36 9.98
C GLY A 335 -20.70 -0.26 10.18
N SER A 336 -21.02 0.03 11.44
CA SER A 336 -22.12 0.93 11.80
C SER A 336 -21.81 2.43 11.73
N LYS A 337 -20.56 2.82 11.46
CA LYS A 337 -20.08 4.21 11.41
C LYS A 337 -19.28 4.44 10.11
N ASN A 338 -18.76 5.64 9.94
CA ASN A 338 -17.98 5.99 8.76
C ASN A 338 -16.74 5.10 8.55
N ASP A 339 -16.64 4.56 7.35
CA ASP A 339 -15.56 3.76 6.81
C ASP A 339 -15.14 4.32 5.46
N TYR A 340 -13.83 4.58 5.32
CA TYR A 340 -13.29 5.24 4.15
C TYR A 340 -12.23 4.38 3.49
N LEU A 341 -12.44 4.06 2.21
CA LEU A 341 -11.47 3.37 1.37
C LEU A 341 -10.49 4.37 0.74
N THR A 342 -9.20 4.07 0.81
CA THR A 342 -8.14 4.92 0.28
C THR A 342 -7.15 4.20 -0.64
N SER A 343 -7.17 2.85 -0.66
CA SER A 343 -6.24 2.04 -1.44
C SER A 343 -6.85 0.73 -1.92
N LEU A 344 -6.45 0.32 -3.12
CA LEU A 344 -6.76 -0.98 -3.74
C LEU A 344 -5.48 -1.51 -4.39
N TYR A 345 -5.15 -2.76 -4.11
CA TYR A 345 -4.07 -3.49 -4.76
C TYR A 345 -4.56 -4.86 -5.21
N VAL A 346 -4.11 -5.32 -6.37
CA VAL A 346 -4.40 -6.65 -6.92
C VAL A 346 -3.08 -7.37 -7.13
N ASP A 347 -2.93 -8.53 -6.49
CA ASP A 347 -1.71 -9.33 -6.60
C ASP A 347 -1.67 -10.18 -7.88
N ARG A 348 -0.61 -10.97 -8.05
CA ARG A 348 -0.42 -11.82 -9.25
C ARG A 348 -1.36 -13.01 -9.32
N ASP A 349 -1.96 -13.39 -8.20
CA ASP A 349 -2.95 -14.46 -8.09
C ASP A 349 -4.39 -13.88 -8.16
N ASP A 350 -4.52 -12.61 -8.55
CA ASP A 350 -5.75 -11.82 -8.61
C ASP A 350 -6.44 -11.65 -7.25
N ALA A 351 -5.75 -11.88 -6.14
CA ALA A 351 -6.29 -11.56 -4.82
C ALA A 351 -6.31 -10.05 -4.63
N ILE A 352 -7.36 -9.58 -3.96
CA ILE A 352 -7.70 -8.16 -3.89
C ILE A 352 -7.47 -7.67 -2.47
N TYR A 353 -6.66 -6.64 -2.32
CA TYR A 353 -6.31 -6.01 -1.06
C TYR A 353 -6.95 -4.62 -1.01
N LEU A 354 -7.72 -4.36 0.04
CA LEU A 354 -8.39 -3.08 0.28
C LEU A 354 -7.80 -2.46 1.54
N GLY A 355 -7.44 -1.19 1.45
CA GLY A 355 -6.92 -0.39 2.55
C GLY A 355 -7.73 0.87 2.76
N GLY A 356 -7.95 1.20 4.03
CA GLY A 356 -8.69 2.38 4.42
C GLY A 356 -8.60 2.63 5.91
N TYR A 357 -9.49 3.47 6.42
CA TYR A 357 -9.66 3.70 7.85
C TYR A 357 -11.13 3.65 8.22
N THR A 358 -11.40 3.25 9.46
CA THR A 358 -12.75 2.94 9.95
C THR A 358 -12.94 3.53 11.33
N LEU A 359 -14.11 4.13 11.57
CA LEU A 359 -14.56 4.56 12.89
C LEU A 359 -15.41 3.48 13.57
N SER A 360 -15.75 2.43 12.83
CA SER A 360 -16.63 1.33 13.22
C SER A 360 -15.88 0.35 14.13
N ASP A 361 -16.46 0.06 15.29
CA ASP A 361 -15.99 -1.00 16.19
C ASP A 361 -16.54 -2.38 15.79
N ASP A 362 -17.47 -2.41 14.84
CA ASP A 362 -18.11 -3.57 14.25
C ASP A 362 -17.79 -3.75 12.75
N PHE A 363 -16.64 -3.23 12.29
CA PHE A 363 -16.16 -3.46 10.93
C PHE A 363 -16.08 -4.98 10.61
N PRO A 364 -16.39 -5.42 9.37
CA PRO A 364 -16.33 -6.84 9.01
C PRO A 364 -14.90 -7.38 9.10
N LEU A 365 -14.66 -8.28 10.06
CA LEU A 365 -13.36 -8.91 10.29
C LEU A 365 -13.35 -10.39 9.89
N GLU A 366 -12.18 -10.88 9.47
CA GLU A 366 -11.95 -12.30 9.16
C GLU A 366 -10.48 -12.62 9.45
N ASN A 367 -10.21 -13.62 10.30
CA ASN A 367 -8.84 -13.97 10.72
C ASN A 367 -7.96 -12.75 11.14
N PRO A 368 -8.47 -11.79 11.95
CA PRO A 368 -7.78 -10.53 12.23
C PRO A 368 -6.49 -10.71 13.05
N ILE A 369 -5.52 -9.82 12.85
CA ILE A 369 -4.40 -9.61 13.79
C ILE A 369 -4.91 -8.82 15.01
N SER A 370 -5.70 -7.77 14.78
CA SER A 370 -6.40 -7.01 15.81
C SER A 370 -7.89 -7.00 15.52
N ALA A 371 -8.67 -7.39 16.53
CA ALA A 371 -10.14 -7.40 16.47
C ALA A 371 -10.79 -6.20 17.16
N ILE A 372 -9.99 -5.21 17.58
CA ILE A 372 -10.44 -4.06 18.36
C ILE A 372 -9.83 -2.80 17.74
N ILE A 373 -10.69 -1.81 17.52
CA ILE A 373 -10.30 -0.43 17.28
C ILE A 373 -9.81 0.18 18.60
N LYS A 374 -8.59 0.71 18.61
CA LYS A 374 -7.97 1.24 19.83
C LYS A 374 -8.12 2.75 19.95
N GLY A 375 -8.32 3.42 18.82
CA GLY A 375 -8.44 4.85 18.68
C GLY A 375 -9.83 5.36 18.33
N ARG A 376 -9.88 6.60 17.82
CA ARG A 376 -11.10 7.17 17.21
C ARG A 376 -11.37 6.55 15.83
N SER A 377 -10.31 6.37 15.05
CA SER A 377 -10.29 5.57 13.83
C SER A 377 -9.00 4.78 13.79
N ASP A 378 -9.07 3.53 13.36
CA ASP A 378 -7.88 2.72 13.04
C ASP A 378 -7.90 2.44 11.53
N LEU A 379 -6.76 2.05 10.96
CA LEU A 379 -6.75 1.54 9.60
C LEU A 379 -7.42 0.17 9.54
N PHE A 380 -7.98 -0.18 8.38
CA PHE A 380 -8.36 -1.55 8.08
C PHE A 380 -7.60 -2.08 6.87
N ILE A 381 -7.40 -3.39 6.85
CA ILE A 381 -6.78 -4.11 5.73
C ILE A 381 -7.62 -5.35 5.47
N SER A 382 -8.25 -5.42 4.30
CA SER A 382 -9.10 -6.54 3.89
C SER A 382 -8.52 -7.23 2.67
N LYS A 383 -8.54 -8.57 2.65
CA LYS A 383 -8.17 -9.42 1.52
C LYS A 383 -9.38 -10.21 1.03
N LEU A 384 -9.63 -10.18 -0.26
CA LEU A 384 -10.67 -10.94 -0.96
C LEU A 384 -10.02 -11.89 -1.98
N PRO A 385 -10.67 -13.01 -2.33
CA PRO A 385 -10.30 -13.79 -3.50
C PRO A 385 -10.61 -13.02 -4.80
N ALA A 386 -10.11 -13.51 -5.93
CA ALA A 386 -10.30 -12.89 -7.25
C ALA A 386 -11.77 -12.76 -7.71
N ASP A 387 -12.65 -13.62 -7.19
CA ASP A 387 -14.10 -13.58 -7.46
C ASP A 387 -14.87 -12.70 -6.47
N GLY A 388 -14.20 -12.11 -5.48
CA GLY A 388 -14.80 -11.24 -4.48
C GLY A 388 -15.82 -11.93 -3.58
N SER A 389 -15.85 -13.26 -3.50
CA SER A 389 -17.00 -13.97 -2.89
C SER A 389 -17.11 -13.87 -1.36
N LYS A 390 -16.03 -13.47 -0.67
CA LYS A 390 -15.93 -13.39 0.80
C LYS A 390 -14.64 -12.69 1.23
N LEU A 391 -14.57 -12.26 2.50
CA LEU A 391 -13.30 -11.94 3.15
C LEU A 391 -12.47 -13.22 3.36
N LEU A 392 -11.18 -13.15 3.03
CA LEU A 392 -10.15 -14.14 3.42
C LEU A 392 -9.43 -13.68 4.68
N TYR A 393 -9.26 -12.37 4.80
CA TYR A 393 -8.59 -11.69 5.89
C TYR A 393 -9.19 -10.29 6.02
N SER A 394 -9.38 -9.82 7.24
CA SER A 394 -9.71 -8.43 7.56
C SER A 394 -9.32 -8.14 8.99
N THR A 395 -8.55 -7.06 9.20
CA THR A 395 -8.01 -6.65 10.52
C THR A 395 -8.13 -5.15 10.70
N TYR A 396 -8.18 -4.71 11.96
CA TYR A 396 -7.76 -3.35 12.32
C TYR A 396 -6.23 -3.27 12.39
N PHE A 397 -5.68 -2.09 12.13
CA PHE A 397 -4.27 -1.74 12.32
C PHE A 397 -4.17 -0.30 12.85
N GLY A 398 -3.83 -0.16 14.13
CA GLY A 398 -3.84 1.13 14.80
C GLY A 398 -3.41 1.10 16.27
N GLY A 399 -3.29 2.29 16.83
CA GLY A 399 -2.88 2.58 18.21
C GLY A 399 -3.96 3.37 18.96
N SER A 400 -3.58 4.05 20.04
CA SER A 400 -4.49 4.77 20.93
C SER A 400 -5.01 6.11 20.38
N GLY A 401 -4.38 6.63 19.32
CA GLY A 401 -4.69 7.87 18.61
C GLY A 401 -5.62 7.67 17.41
N GLU A 402 -5.57 8.56 16.43
CA GLU A 402 -6.33 8.45 15.18
C GLU A 402 -5.39 8.00 14.06
N GLU A 403 -5.81 7.01 13.25
CA GLU A 403 -5.12 6.64 12.03
C GLU A 403 -5.98 6.90 10.80
N SER A 404 -5.35 7.35 9.71
CA SER A 404 -6.02 7.68 8.44
C SER A 404 -5.11 7.50 7.21
N PHE A 405 -5.72 7.58 6.01
CA PHE A 405 -5.02 7.56 4.71
C PHE A 405 -4.14 6.33 4.45
N ALA A 406 -4.68 5.12 4.70
CA ALA A 406 -3.98 3.88 4.39
C ALA A 406 -3.61 3.79 2.90
N ASP A 407 -2.35 3.44 2.62
CA ASP A 407 -1.91 3.06 1.28
C ASP A 407 -1.25 1.68 1.35
N ILE A 408 -1.64 0.80 0.43
CA ILE A 408 -1.24 -0.61 0.41
C ILE A 408 -0.61 -0.94 -0.93
N THR A 409 0.55 -1.59 -0.89
CA THR A 409 1.22 -2.15 -2.07
C THR A 409 1.83 -3.50 -1.73
N ALA A 410 2.34 -4.23 -2.72
CA ALA A 410 3.10 -5.45 -2.47
C ALA A 410 4.31 -5.59 -3.40
N ASP A 411 5.34 -6.26 -2.90
CA ASP A 411 6.55 -6.55 -3.67
C ASP A 411 6.35 -7.72 -4.66
N ARG A 412 7.42 -8.08 -5.37
CA ARG A 412 7.39 -9.21 -6.29
C ARG A 412 7.27 -10.57 -5.59
N ALA A 413 7.67 -10.67 -4.33
CA ALA A 413 7.59 -11.87 -3.51
C ALA A 413 6.20 -12.07 -2.87
N GLY A 414 5.31 -11.07 -2.95
CA GLY A 414 3.97 -11.10 -2.36
C GLY A 414 3.92 -10.56 -0.93
N SER A 415 5.00 -9.95 -0.43
CA SER A 415 4.95 -9.24 0.85
C SER A 415 4.13 -7.98 0.69
N THR A 416 3.19 -7.75 1.61
CA THR A 416 2.33 -6.57 1.60
C THR A 416 2.97 -5.46 2.44
N TYR A 417 2.88 -4.22 1.98
CA TYR A 417 3.38 -3.05 2.67
C TYR A 417 2.23 -2.07 2.88
N LEU A 418 2.23 -1.41 4.03
CA LEU A 418 1.22 -0.46 4.47
C LEU A 418 1.91 0.82 4.94
N THR A 419 1.34 1.96 4.57
CA THR A 419 1.63 3.26 5.18
C THR A 419 0.33 3.95 5.58
N GLY A 420 0.42 4.94 6.45
CA GLY A 420 -0.68 5.81 6.82
C GLY A 420 -0.22 6.97 7.70
N LEU A 421 -1.16 7.84 8.03
CA LEU A 421 -1.02 8.85 9.07
C LEU A 421 -1.43 8.24 10.41
N THR A 422 -0.70 8.55 11.48
CA THR A 422 -0.97 8.11 12.85
C THR A 422 -0.80 9.27 13.82
N TYR A 423 -1.75 9.44 14.72
CA TYR A 423 -1.59 10.28 15.92
C TYR A 423 -1.27 9.42 17.16
N SER A 424 -0.98 8.13 16.95
CA SER A 424 -0.60 7.18 17.98
C SER A 424 0.91 7.10 18.18
N ASP A 425 1.31 7.04 19.45
CA ASP A 425 2.67 6.71 19.88
C ASP A 425 2.88 5.18 20.03
N ASP A 426 1.80 4.41 19.95
CA ASP A 426 1.72 2.99 20.29
C ASP A 426 1.15 2.13 19.15
N LEU A 427 1.45 2.49 17.91
CA LEU A 427 1.18 1.63 16.75
C LEU A 427 1.71 0.21 16.99
N PRO A 428 1.10 -0.83 16.39
CA PRO A 428 1.66 -2.16 16.39
C PRO A 428 3.09 -2.11 15.82
N VAL A 429 4.08 -2.39 16.67
CA VAL A 429 5.51 -2.37 16.30
C VAL A 429 6.11 -3.77 16.43
N ALA A 430 6.85 -4.17 15.40
CA ALA A 430 7.72 -5.34 15.40
C ALA A 430 9.08 -4.92 14.78
N ASN A 431 10.18 -5.46 15.32
CA ASN A 431 11.53 -5.46 14.72
C ASN A 431 12.13 -4.16 14.15
N THR A 432 11.84 -2.95 14.66
CA THR A 432 12.58 -1.74 14.22
C THR A 432 12.82 -0.66 15.28
N ALA A 433 13.90 0.12 15.05
CA ALA A 433 14.26 1.34 15.76
C ALA A 433 13.45 2.55 15.22
N ASN A 434 12.76 3.26 16.11
CA ASN A 434 11.96 4.44 15.78
C ASN A 434 12.86 5.63 15.40
N LEU A 435 12.54 6.32 14.30
CA LEU A 435 13.16 7.60 13.92
C LEU A 435 12.29 8.77 14.39
N ARG A 436 11.93 8.78 15.67
CA ARG A 436 11.20 9.89 16.28
C ARG A 436 12.21 10.83 16.93
N THR A 437 12.36 12.04 16.40
CA THR A 437 13.23 13.06 17.01
C THR A 437 12.48 13.99 17.96
N ASP A 438 11.15 14.14 17.82
CA ASP A 438 10.36 15.09 18.62
C ASP A 438 8.97 14.56 19.01
N VAL A 439 8.49 14.97 20.18
CA VAL A 439 7.28 14.47 20.87
C VAL A 439 6.18 15.55 20.86
N ASN A 440 5.89 16.12 19.69
CA ASN A 440 4.75 17.04 19.58
C ASN A 440 3.48 16.25 19.24
N GLN A 441 2.73 15.89 20.28
CA GLN A 441 1.50 15.07 20.22
C GLN A 441 0.34 15.69 19.41
N SER A 442 0.53 16.84 18.78
CA SER A 442 -0.47 17.53 17.96
C SER A 442 -0.24 17.41 16.44
N ALA A 443 0.95 17.00 16.00
CA ALA A 443 1.22 16.69 14.59
C ALA A 443 1.04 15.18 14.37
N GLY A 444 0.47 14.79 13.23
CA GLY A 444 0.38 13.38 12.86
C GLY A 444 1.74 12.90 12.37
N ASP A 445 2.11 11.66 12.67
CA ASP A 445 3.32 11.01 12.18
C ASP A 445 2.97 10.07 11.01
N VAL A 446 3.93 9.77 10.15
CA VAL A 446 3.78 8.76 9.10
C VAL A 446 4.41 7.45 9.57
N PHE A 447 3.96 6.31 9.06
CA PHE A 447 4.62 5.03 9.35
C PHE A 447 4.73 4.14 8.11
N VAL A 448 5.66 3.20 8.14
CA VAL A 448 5.73 2.12 7.15
C VAL A 448 5.75 0.79 7.87
N SER A 449 4.85 -0.10 7.47
CA SER A 449 4.74 -1.46 7.98
C SER A 449 4.85 -2.48 6.85
N LYS A 450 5.55 -3.58 7.09
CA LYS A 450 5.55 -4.75 6.22
C LYS A 450 4.76 -5.87 6.87
N LEU A 451 3.76 -6.38 6.16
CA LEU A 451 2.97 -7.54 6.54
C LEU A 451 3.38 -8.72 5.68
N THR A 452 3.77 -9.81 6.31
CA THR A 452 4.00 -11.10 5.63
C THR A 452 2.89 -12.08 5.97
N ASN A 453 2.47 -12.83 4.97
CA ASN A 453 1.70 -14.04 5.19
C ASN A 453 2.63 -15.12 5.73
N LEU A 454 2.24 -15.70 6.85
CA LEU A 454 2.97 -16.80 7.48
C LEU A 454 2.07 -18.04 7.50
N ILE A 455 2.67 -19.18 7.23
CA ILE A 455 2.09 -20.51 7.38
C ILE A 455 2.58 -21.06 8.72
N ASN A 456 1.64 -21.51 9.54
CA ASN A 456 1.95 -22.12 10.82
C ASN A 456 2.33 -23.60 10.65
N TYR A 457 3.48 -23.98 11.22
CA TYR A 457 3.91 -25.37 11.34
C TYR A 457 4.07 -25.77 12.80
N THR A 458 3.46 -26.89 13.19
CA THR A 458 3.70 -27.46 14.51
C THR A 458 5.01 -28.23 14.53
N VAL A 459 6.01 -27.71 15.25
CA VAL A 459 7.26 -28.42 15.52
C VAL A 459 7.10 -29.28 16.77
N PRO A 460 7.15 -30.61 16.64
CA PRO A 460 7.00 -31.54 17.76
C PRO A 460 8.16 -31.45 18.76
N ASN A 461 7.85 -31.73 20.03
CA ASN A 461 8.87 -31.75 21.09
C ASN A 461 9.78 -32.98 20.96
N ASN A 462 11.10 -32.77 21.01
CA ASN A 462 12.14 -33.79 20.93
C ASN A 462 12.12 -34.61 19.64
N GLN A 463 11.66 -34.02 18.55
CA GLN A 463 11.62 -34.65 17.24
C GLN A 463 12.13 -33.67 16.18
N TRP A 464 12.83 -34.20 15.19
CA TRP A 464 13.30 -33.42 14.05
C TRP A 464 12.15 -33.08 13.12
N GLN A 465 12.09 -31.83 12.72
CA GLN A 465 11.21 -31.37 11.65
C GLN A 465 12.07 -30.76 10.55
N VAL A 466 11.90 -31.25 9.32
CA VAL A 466 12.52 -30.62 8.15
C VAL A 466 11.58 -29.57 7.62
N ILE A 467 12.09 -28.37 7.44
CA ILE A 467 11.38 -27.25 6.82
C ILE A 467 12.26 -26.69 5.70
N SER A 468 11.67 -26.52 4.52
CA SER A 468 12.29 -25.78 3.41
C SER A 468 11.57 -24.46 3.22
N LEU A 469 12.34 -23.41 2.95
CA LEU A 469 11.82 -22.08 2.63
C LEU A 469 11.17 -22.05 1.22
N PRO A 470 10.30 -21.06 0.93
CA PRO A 470 9.69 -20.90 -0.38
C PRO A 470 10.74 -20.73 -1.49
N TYR A 471 10.27 -20.83 -2.73
CA TYR A 471 11.11 -20.59 -3.91
C TYR A 471 11.68 -19.17 -3.97
N MET A 472 11.15 -18.20 -3.23
CA MET A 472 11.75 -16.88 -3.02
C MET A 472 11.66 -16.56 -1.52
N PRO A 473 12.62 -16.99 -0.68
CA PRO A 473 12.67 -16.48 0.70
C PRO A 473 12.91 -14.96 0.66
N PRO A 474 12.52 -14.20 1.71
CA PRO A 474 12.88 -12.79 1.78
C PRO A 474 14.39 -12.63 1.58
N ASP A 475 14.81 -11.78 0.63
CA ASP A 475 16.21 -11.71 0.20
C ASP A 475 17.16 -11.45 1.39
N GLY A 476 18.12 -12.35 1.59
CA GLY A 476 19.11 -12.24 2.66
C GLY A 476 18.59 -12.56 4.08
N ALA A 477 17.39 -13.13 4.21
CA ALA A 477 16.84 -13.49 5.53
C ALA A 477 17.79 -14.39 6.32
N THR A 478 18.05 -13.99 7.56
CA THR A 478 18.84 -14.76 8.51
C THR A 478 17.96 -15.72 9.31
N VAL A 479 18.57 -16.59 10.10
CA VAL A 479 17.84 -17.40 11.10
C VAL A 479 17.05 -16.48 12.04
N GLU A 480 17.60 -15.33 12.42
CA GLU A 480 16.92 -14.36 13.29
C GLU A 480 15.64 -13.81 12.64
N ASP A 481 15.71 -13.42 11.38
CA ASP A 481 14.58 -12.78 10.67
C ASP A 481 13.36 -13.70 10.52
N ILE A 482 13.57 -15.02 10.49
CA ILE A 482 12.50 -16.02 10.29
C ILE A 482 12.01 -16.64 11.59
N PHE A 483 12.86 -16.75 12.61
CA PHE A 483 12.60 -17.63 13.75
C PHE A 483 12.73 -16.96 15.12
N ALA A 484 13.21 -15.72 15.19
CA ALA A 484 13.47 -15.07 16.47
C ALA A 484 12.20 -14.70 17.24
N ASP A 485 11.11 -14.39 16.53
CA ASP A 485 9.79 -14.14 17.12
C ASP A 485 9.20 -15.40 17.76
N ASP A 486 9.45 -16.57 17.18
CA ASP A 486 8.99 -17.86 17.73
C ASP A 486 9.81 -18.35 18.93
N PHE A 487 11.14 -18.15 18.93
CA PHE A 487 12.04 -18.79 19.90
C PHE A 487 12.71 -17.83 20.89
N GLY A 488 12.86 -16.55 20.52
CA GLY A 488 13.57 -15.53 21.29
C GLY A 488 14.94 -15.98 21.81
N TYR A 489 15.24 -15.64 23.07
CA TYR A 489 16.49 -16.05 23.75
C TYR A 489 16.63 -17.56 24.04
N ALA A 490 15.71 -18.41 23.57
CA ALA A 490 15.77 -19.86 23.77
C ALA A 490 16.55 -20.61 22.68
N TYR A 491 17.00 -19.91 21.63
CA TYR A 491 17.86 -20.49 20.59
C TYR A 491 19.21 -20.94 21.16
N LYS A 492 19.70 -22.10 20.72
CA LYS A 492 20.83 -22.87 21.28
C LYS A 492 20.68 -23.30 22.75
N LYS A 493 19.48 -23.16 23.33
CA LYS A 493 19.13 -23.70 24.65
C LYS A 493 18.08 -24.80 24.54
N ASN A 494 16.92 -24.44 23.98
CA ASN A 494 15.80 -25.35 23.76
C ASN A 494 15.45 -25.50 22.28
N TRP A 495 16.06 -24.71 21.40
CA TRP A 495 15.85 -24.72 19.95
C TRP A 495 17.18 -24.82 19.22
N TYR A 496 17.20 -25.59 18.13
CA TYR A 496 18.38 -25.81 17.31
C TYR A 496 17.98 -25.93 15.84
N ILE A 497 18.66 -25.22 14.95
CA ILE A 497 18.48 -25.30 13.51
C ILE A 497 19.79 -25.75 12.87
N TYR A 498 19.71 -26.79 12.04
CA TYR A 498 20.85 -27.34 11.33
C TYR A 498 20.66 -27.24 9.82
N GLN A 499 21.75 -26.98 9.11
CA GLN A 499 21.84 -27.06 7.65
C GLN A 499 22.73 -28.24 7.27
N TYR A 500 22.32 -28.99 6.25
CA TYR A 500 23.17 -30.03 5.65
C TYR A 500 24.14 -29.41 4.64
N ASN A 501 25.43 -29.71 4.79
CA ASN A 501 26.46 -29.33 3.86
C ASN A 501 26.82 -30.54 2.97
N SER A 502 26.44 -30.46 1.69
CA SER A 502 26.64 -31.55 0.72
C SER A 502 28.11 -31.80 0.34
N GLU A 503 28.99 -30.82 0.54
CA GLU A 503 30.43 -30.96 0.24
C GLU A 503 31.16 -31.75 1.33
N THR A 504 30.72 -31.58 2.58
CA THR A 504 31.34 -32.20 3.76
C THR A 504 30.55 -33.40 4.29
N ASP A 505 29.33 -33.62 3.81
CA ASP A 505 28.40 -34.65 4.28
C ASP A 505 28.11 -34.55 5.79
N LEU A 506 28.02 -33.30 6.28
CA LEU A 506 27.86 -32.97 7.70
C LEU A 506 26.73 -31.96 7.92
N TYR A 507 26.15 -32.01 9.11
CA TYR A 507 25.15 -31.05 9.58
C TYR A 507 25.83 -30.00 10.44
N SER A 508 25.61 -28.73 10.10
CA SER A 508 26.15 -27.59 10.83
C SER A 508 25.04 -26.86 11.56
N LEU A 509 25.23 -26.60 12.86
CA LEU A 509 24.33 -25.77 13.65
C LEU A 509 24.48 -24.32 13.21
N LEU A 510 23.38 -23.65 12.89
CA LEU A 510 23.39 -22.25 12.45
C LEU A 510 23.43 -21.28 13.65
N ASP A 511 24.08 -20.14 13.46
CA ASP A 511 23.97 -18.94 14.28
C ASP A 511 22.79 -18.06 13.83
N PHE A 512 22.34 -17.14 14.71
CA PHE A 512 21.20 -16.28 14.40
C PHE A 512 21.43 -15.40 13.17
N SER A 513 22.66 -14.91 13.02
CA SER A 513 23.08 -14.07 11.90
C SER A 513 23.35 -14.86 10.62
N ASP A 514 23.28 -16.19 10.64
CA ASP A 514 23.58 -16.98 9.45
C ASP A 514 22.46 -16.80 8.41
N PRO A 515 22.83 -16.53 7.15
CA PRO A 515 21.85 -16.36 6.09
C PRO A 515 21.18 -17.71 5.76
N LEU A 516 19.89 -17.64 5.46
CA LEU A 516 19.14 -18.75 4.91
C LEU A 516 19.14 -18.67 3.38
N GLU A 517 19.30 -19.81 2.74
CA GLU A 517 19.48 -19.97 1.30
C GLU A 517 18.24 -20.59 0.67
N GLN A 518 17.91 -20.11 -0.52
CA GLN A 518 16.83 -20.64 -1.35
C GLN A 518 17.08 -22.12 -1.69
N GLY A 519 16.02 -22.94 -1.61
CA GLY A 519 16.08 -24.36 -2.00
C GLY A 519 16.86 -25.24 -1.02
N THR A 520 17.35 -24.68 0.09
CA THR A 520 18.00 -25.41 1.16
C THR A 520 16.98 -25.91 2.18
N ALA A 521 17.18 -27.14 2.65
CA ALA A 521 16.39 -27.71 3.74
C ALA A 521 17.05 -27.41 5.09
N TYR A 522 16.23 -27.11 6.09
CA TYR A 522 16.66 -26.84 7.45
C TYR A 522 16.02 -27.84 8.41
N TRP A 523 16.83 -28.35 9.33
CA TRP A 523 16.42 -29.33 10.33
C TRP A 523 16.25 -28.63 11.67
N ILE A 524 15.01 -28.54 12.12
CA ILE A 524 14.63 -27.88 13.36
C ILE A 524 14.39 -28.93 14.44
N LEU A 525 14.95 -28.69 15.63
CA LEU A 525 14.72 -29.49 16.82
C LEU A 525 14.41 -28.58 18.01
N GLN A 526 13.35 -28.92 18.75
CA GLN A 526 12.97 -28.20 19.96
C GLN A 526 12.71 -29.13 21.14
N ASN A 527 13.09 -28.70 22.35
CA ASN A 527 12.88 -29.41 23.62
C ASN A 527 12.24 -28.48 24.68
N THR A 528 11.11 -27.87 24.33
CA THR A 528 10.35 -26.97 25.21
C THR A 528 9.37 -27.72 26.14
N GLY A 529 9.26 -29.05 25.98
CA GLY A 529 8.38 -29.94 26.75
C GLY A 529 7.01 -30.15 26.12
N LYS A 530 6.66 -29.46 25.03
CA LYS A 530 5.39 -29.58 24.29
C LYS A 530 5.58 -29.18 22.82
N PRO A 531 4.73 -29.64 21.88
CA PRO A 531 4.75 -29.11 20.51
C PRO A 531 4.59 -27.59 20.50
N VAL A 532 5.28 -26.91 19.58
CA VAL A 532 5.25 -25.45 19.44
C VAL A 532 4.89 -25.11 17.99
N SER A 533 4.01 -24.13 17.81
CA SER A 533 3.74 -23.57 16.47
C SER A 533 4.88 -22.63 16.10
N VAL A 534 5.32 -22.70 14.86
CA VAL A 534 6.38 -21.89 14.27
C VAL A 534 5.80 -21.24 13.04
N ASP A 535 5.93 -19.93 12.94
CA ASP A 535 5.43 -19.14 11.84
C ASP A 535 6.48 -19.09 10.73
N MET A 536 6.13 -19.62 9.55
CA MET A 536 7.05 -19.71 8.41
C MET A 536 6.56 -18.86 7.24
N PRO A 537 7.44 -18.28 6.39
CA PRO A 537 7.02 -17.58 5.18
C PRO A 537 6.06 -18.40 4.32
N GLU A 538 5.05 -17.74 3.73
CA GLU A 538 4.14 -18.38 2.77
C GLU A 538 4.90 -19.09 1.65
N GLY A 539 4.47 -20.32 1.31
CA GLY A 539 5.18 -21.22 0.40
C GLY A 539 6.31 -22.04 1.03
N SER A 540 6.64 -21.83 2.31
CA SER A 540 7.48 -22.78 3.06
C SER A 540 6.79 -24.15 3.10
N TYR A 541 7.58 -25.22 3.13
CA TYR A 541 7.09 -26.59 3.19
C TYR A 541 7.75 -27.34 4.34
N ALA A 542 6.94 -27.87 5.25
CA ALA A 542 7.39 -28.85 6.21
C ALA A 542 7.21 -30.26 5.62
N SER A 543 8.28 -31.06 5.64
CA SER A 543 8.16 -32.46 5.23
C SER A 543 7.13 -33.17 6.12
N ALA A 544 6.29 -34.01 5.52
CA ALA A 544 5.47 -34.95 6.31
C ALA A 544 6.37 -35.70 7.30
N GLN A 545 5.91 -35.84 8.54
CA GLN A 545 6.58 -36.62 9.56
C GLN A 545 6.79 -38.05 9.04
N GLN A 546 7.95 -38.32 8.48
CA GLN A 546 8.38 -39.69 8.26
C GLN A 546 9.01 -40.12 9.57
N ASP A 547 8.30 -40.97 10.31
CA ASP A 547 9.00 -41.93 11.16
C ASP A 547 10.09 -42.54 10.27
N PRO A 548 11.37 -42.50 10.67
CA PRO A 548 12.46 -42.95 9.81
C PRO A 548 12.10 -44.32 9.27
N ALA A 549 11.91 -44.39 7.95
CA ALA A 549 11.57 -45.62 7.25
C ALA A 549 12.60 -46.67 7.66
N SER A 550 12.11 -47.82 8.11
CA SER A 550 12.88 -48.98 8.57
C SER A 550 14.28 -49.02 7.97
N CYS A 551 15.31 -48.80 8.80
CA CYS A 551 16.69 -48.68 8.36
C CYS A 551 17.10 -49.97 7.60
N PRO A 552 17.78 -49.86 6.44
CA PRO A 552 18.39 -51.01 5.79
C PRO A 552 19.36 -51.70 6.75
N ASP A 553 19.37 -53.03 6.73
CA ASP A 553 20.24 -53.85 7.59
C ASP A 553 21.69 -53.33 7.59
N GLY A 554 22.16 -52.89 8.77
CA GLY A 554 23.54 -52.48 9.00
C GLY A 554 23.80 -50.99 9.28
N LYS A 555 22.77 -50.12 9.31
CA LYS A 555 22.90 -48.74 9.81
C LYS A 555 21.93 -48.46 10.97
N SER A 556 22.43 -47.83 12.03
CA SER A 556 21.65 -47.44 13.21
C SER A 556 21.00 -46.08 12.97
N CYS A 557 19.68 -46.02 12.85
CA CYS A 557 18.93 -44.78 13.06
C CYS A 557 18.35 -44.80 14.48
N TYR A 558 18.45 -43.69 15.21
CA TYR A 558 17.93 -43.57 16.57
C TYR A 558 16.83 -42.50 16.63
N THR A 559 15.69 -42.83 17.25
CA THR A 559 14.83 -41.85 17.93
C THR A 559 15.42 -41.59 19.31
N LEU A 560 15.86 -40.37 19.59
CA LEU A 560 16.35 -39.94 20.90
C LEU A 560 15.24 -39.21 21.67
N PRO A 561 14.56 -39.85 22.63
CA PRO A 561 13.80 -39.09 23.61
C PRO A 561 14.80 -38.38 24.54
N LEU A 562 14.91 -37.06 24.39
CA LEU A 562 15.74 -36.25 25.28
C LEU A 562 15.15 -36.29 26.69
N LYS A 563 15.81 -37.02 27.60
CA LYS A 563 15.58 -36.90 29.05
C LYS A 563 16.60 -35.91 29.63
N PRO A 564 16.18 -34.98 30.51
CA PRO A 564 17.10 -34.03 31.12
C PRO A 564 18.11 -34.78 31.99
N ALA A 565 19.38 -34.76 31.59
CA ALA A 565 20.48 -35.21 32.44
C ALA A 565 20.87 -34.07 33.37
N ILE A 566 20.79 -34.33 34.68
CA ILE A 566 21.24 -33.42 35.71
C ILE A 566 22.76 -33.39 35.65
N ALA A 567 23.30 -32.19 35.46
CA ALA A 567 24.71 -31.81 35.33
C ALA A 567 25.30 -32.02 33.91
N GLU A 568 25.79 -30.91 33.36
CA GLU A 568 26.45 -30.74 32.05
C GLU A 568 25.51 -30.53 30.86
N ASN A 569 25.21 -29.26 30.57
CA ASN A 569 24.58 -28.77 29.34
C ASN A 569 25.43 -29.11 28.09
N ARG A 570 25.56 -30.39 27.72
CA ARG A 570 26.15 -30.84 26.46
C ARG A 570 25.36 -32.02 25.90
N TYR A 571 24.63 -31.78 24.83
CA TYR A 571 24.10 -32.85 23.98
C TYR A 571 25.22 -33.29 23.04
N HIS A 572 25.78 -34.48 23.26
CA HIS A 572 26.70 -35.09 22.31
C HIS A 572 25.88 -35.73 21.18
N PHE A 573 25.78 -35.04 20.05
CA PHE A 573 25.31 -35.65 18.80
C PHE A 573 26.41 -36.60 18.30
N LEU A 574 26.15 -37.91 18.37
CA LEU A 574 26.99 -38.93 17.76
C LEU A 574 26.19 -39.58 16.63
N GLY A 575 26.50 -39.17 15.40
CA GLY A 575 25.96 -39.76 14.18
C GLY A 575 25.73 -38.71 13.10
N ASN A 576 26.20 -38.99 11.88
CA ASN A 576 25.64 -38.37 10.68
C ASN A 576 24.26 -38.99 10.45
N PRO A 577 23.24 -38.19 10.11
CA PRO A 577 21.90 -38.72 9.87
C PRO A 577 21.81 -39.63 8.65
#